data_AF-A0AAU3TYE6-F1
#
_entry.id   AF-A0AAU3TYE6-F1
#
_cell.length_a   1.000
_cell.length_b   1.000
_cell.length_c   1.000
_cell.angle_alpha   90.00
_cell.angle_beta   90.00
_cell.angle_gamma   90.00
#
_symmetry.space_group_name_H-M   'P 1'
#
loop_
_entity.id
_entity.type
_entity.pdbx_description
1 polymer ?
#
loop_
_entity_poly.entity_id
_entity_poly.type
_entity_poly.pdbx_seq_one_letter_code
_entity_poly.pdbx_strand_id
1 'polypeptide(L)' 'MIKQVSHTVAGIDPAGLALALDVAYALHAPVTRAPELVATAPAQMMGLRTTAARPHRRKVPLNRIAAMRG' A
#
# COMPACT_ATOMS: atom_id res chain seq x y z
N MET A 1 0.96 -42.18 -13.56
CA MET A 1 1.29 -42.69 -12.20
C MET A 1 2.52 -41.94 -11.71
N ILE A 2 2.42 -41.15 -10.64
CA ILE A 2 3.55 -40.35 -10.12
C ILE A 2 4.02 -40.99 -8.81
N LYS A 3 5.34 -41.20 -8.68
CA LYS A 3 5.97 -41.69 -7.45
C LYS A 3 6.52 -40.50 -6.66
N GLN A 4 6.20 -40.45 -5.38
CA GLN A 4 6.92 -39.57 -4.45
C GLN A 4 8.24 -40.20 -4.06
N VAL A 5 9.31 -39.41 -4.10
CA VAL A 5 10.65 -39.80 -3.66
C VAL A 5 11.10 -38.76 -2.63
N SER A 6 11.42 -39.23 -1.43
CA SER A 6 11.96 -38.37 -0.38
C SER A 6 13.45 -38.15 -0.61
N HIS A 7 13.87 -36.89 -0.62
CA HIS A 7 15.28 -36.52 -0.64
C HIS A 7 15.67 -35.98 0.73
N THR A 8 16.63 -36.63 1.37
CA THR A 8 17.23 -36.10 2.59
C THR A 8 18.24 -35.03 2.21
N VAL A 9 17.95 -33.78 2.58
CA VAL A 9 18.89 -32.67 2.43
C VAL A 9 19.69 -32.55 3.71
N ALA A 10 21.02 -32.60 3.62
CA ALA A 10 21.91 -32.38 4.75
C ALA A 10 22.11 -30.87 5.02
N GLY A 11 22.53 -30.50 6.22
CA GLY A 11 22.87 -29.11 6.56
C GLY A 11 21.68 -28.22 6.97
N ILE A 12 20.52 -28.82 7.25
CA ILE A 12 19.37 -28.14 7.88
C ILE A 12 19.35 -28.32 9.40
N ASP A 13 20.33 -29.01 9.97
CA ASP A 13 20.53 -29.03 11.41
C ASP A 13 20.92 -27.63 11.92
N PRO A 14 20.75 -27.34 13.22
CA PRO A 14 21.00 -26.01 13.76
C PRO A 14 22.43 -25.50 13.55
N ALA A 15 23.43 -26.40 13.55
CA ALA A 15 24.83 -26.02 13.35
C ALA A 15 25.11 -25.68 11.88
N GLY A 16 24.56 -26.46 10.95
CA GLY A 16 24.59 -26.19 9.51
C GLY A 16 23.88 -24.88 9.16
N LEU A 17 22.75 -24.60 9.80
CA LEU A 17 22.00 -23.36 9.60
C LEU A 17 22.79 -22.14 10.12
N ALA A 18 23.37 -22.24 11.32
CA ALA A 18 24.21 -21.16 11.86
C ALA A 18 25.41 -20.86 10.94
N LEU A 19 26.11 -21.90 10.48
CA LEU A 19 27.22 -21.74 9.54
C LEU A 19 26.78 -21.11 8.21
N ALA A 20 25.63 -21.52 7.67
CA ALA A 20 25.10 -20.96 6.43
C ALA A 20 24.77 -19.47 6.57
N LEU A 21 24.23 -19.05 7.72
CA LEU A 21 23.95 -17.63 7.99
C LEU A 21 25.24 -16.81 8.13
N ASP A 22 26.26 -17.34 8.80
CA ASP A 22 27.57 -16.67 8.92
C ASP A 22 28.22 -16.48 7.54
N VAL A 23 28.22 -17.52 6.70
CA VAL A 23 28.73 -17.45 5.33
C VAL A 23 27.91 -16.46 4.50
N ALA A 24 26.58 -16.49 4.61
CA ALA A 24 25.71 -15.56 3.90
C ALA A 24 25.98 -14.12 4.32
N TYR A 25 26.21 -13.86 5.61
CA TYR A 25 26.57 -12.52 6.10
C TYR A 25 27.93 -12.06 5.59
N ALA A 26 28.93 -12.96 5.56
CA ALA A 26 30.26 -12.65 5.04
C ALA A 26 30.23 -12.32 3.54
N LEU A 27 29.39 -12.99 2.76
CA LEU A 27 29.24 -12.77 1.32
C LEU A 27 28.27 -11.61 0.98
N HIS A 28 27.26 -11.39 1.81
CA HIS A 28 26.17 -10.45 1.58
C HIS A 28 25.95 -9.59 2.83
N ALA A 29 26.97 -8.82 3.21
CA ALA A 29 26.88 -7.88 4.32
C ALA A 29 25.63 -6.99 4.13
N PRO A 30 24.76 -6.88 5.15
CA PRO A 30 23.55 -6.07 5.04
C PRO A 30 23.90 -4.63 4.74
N VAL A 31 23.46 -4.13 3.59
CA VAL A 31 23.65 -2.73 3.22
C VAL A 31 22.54 -1.92 3.88
N THR A 32 22.91 -0.83 4.55
CA THR A 32 21.93 0.12 5.09
C THR A 32 21.13 0.71 3.94
N ARG A 33 19.86 0.33 3.84
CA ARG A 33 18.93 0.93 2.88
C ARG A 33 18.71 2.39 3.29
N ALA A 34 18.91 3.31 2.34
CA ALA A 34 18.57 4.72 2.58
C ALA A 34 17.12 4.82 3.05
N PRO A 35 16.79 5.73 3.99
CA PRO A 35 15.40 5.98 4.33
C PRO A 35 14.64 6.23 3.03
N GLU A 36 13.64 5.42 2.73
CA GLU A 36 12.67 5.78 1.71
C GLU A 36 12.13 7.14 2.17
N LEU A 37 12.56 8.22 1.51
CA LEU A 37 12.15 9.56 1.84
C LEU A 37 10.63 9.52 1.89
N VAL A 38 10.09 9.55 3.11
CA VAL A 38 8.69 9.89 3.34
C VAL A 38 8.60 11.26 2.73
N ALA A 39 8.15 11.33 1.48
CA ALA A 39 7.69 12.55 0.87
C ALA A 39 6.67 13.06 1.89
N THR A 40 7.07 14.06 2.66
CA THR A 40 6.23 14.79 3.58
C THR A 40 4.95 15.11 2.82
N ALA A 41 3.89 14.39 3.14
CA ALA A 41 2.60 14.57 2.51
C ALA A 41 2.07 15.98 2.83
N PRO A 42 1.03 16.47 2.12
CA PRO A 42 0.68 16.30 0.73
C PRO A 42 0.99 17.60 -0.04
N ALA A 43 0.94 17.57 -1.38
CA ALA A 43 0.70 18.78 -2.14
C ALA A 43 -0.53 19.46 -1.53
N GLN A 44 -0.31 20.63 -0.92
CA GLN A 44 -1.34 21.47 -0.35
C GLN A 44 -2.42 21.59 -1.41
N MET A 45 -3.64 21.15 -1.08
CA MET A 45 -4.84 21.23 -1.90
C MET A 45 -5.11 22.68 -2.35
N MET A 46 -4.35 23.16 -3.32
CA MET A 46 -4.52 24.45 -3.95
C MET A 46 -5.59 24.31 -5.01
N GLY A 47 -6.84 24.37 -4.54
CA GLY A 47 -8.03 24.19 -5.38
C GLY A 47 -9.32 23.94 -4.62
N LEU A 48 -9.25 23.54 -3.34
CA LEU A 48 -10.43 23.26 -2.52
C LEU A 48 -11.01 24.50 -1.79
N ARG A 49 -10.61 25.72 -2.19
CA ARG A 49 -11.12 26.97 -1.61
C ARG A 49 -11.66 27.97 -2.65
N THR A 50 -12.40 27.48 -3.63
CA THR A 50 -13.32 28.34 -4.38
C THR A 50 -14.74 28.01 -3.98
N THR A 51 -15.34 28.86 -3.16
CA THR A 51 -16.79 28.87 -2.94
C THR A 51 -17.47 29.00 -4.31
N ALA A 52 -18.34 28.06 -4.67
CA ALA A 52 -19.19 28.21 -5.85
C ALA A 52 -20.22 29.31 -5.56
N ALA A 53 -19.84 30.57 -5.77
CA ALA A 53 -20.78 31.67 -5.94
C ALA A 53 -21.52 31.44 -7.26
N ARG A 54 -22.39 30.43 -7.31
CA ARG A 54 -23.18 30.10 -8.50
C ARG A 54 -24.34 31.10 -8.58
N PRO A 55 -24.36 32.04 -9.55
CA PRO A 55 -25.36 33.10 -9.60
C PRO A 55 -26.70 32.65 -10.19
N HIS A 56 -26.89 31.36 -10.51
CA HIS A 56 -28.08 30.91 -11.23
C HIS A 56 -29.25 30.54 -10.29
N ARG A 57 -29.81 31.58 -9.67
CA ARG A 57 -31.17 31.62 -9.13
C ARG A 57 -32.20 31.39 -10.24
N ARG A 58 -32.60 30.14 -10.47
CA ARG A 58 -34.02 29.83 -10.71
C ARG A 58 -34.37 28.58 -9.91
N LYS A 59 -35.11 28.75 -8.81
CA LYS A 59 -35.78 27.63 -8.16
C LYS A 59 -36.89 27.18 -9.10
N VAL A 60 -36.60 26.20 -9.95
CA VAL A 60 -37.65 25.47 -10.66
C VAL A 60 -38.27 24.53 -9.62
N PRO A 61 -39.57 24.63 -9.33
CA PRO A 61 -40.21 23.66 -8.45
C PRO A 61 -40.09 22.30 -9.11
N LEU A 62 -39.46 21.35 -8.41
CA LEU A 62 -39.52 19.96 -8.81
C LEU A 62 -40.93 19.49 -8.45
N ASN A 63 -41.83 19.43 -9.44
CA ASN A 63 -43.24 19.03 -9.24
C ASN A 63 -43.38 17.75 -8.41
N ARG A 64 -42.42 16.82 -8.54
CA ARG A 64 -42.36 15.59 -7.75
C ARG A 64 -42.20 15.82 -6.24
N ILE A 65 -41.46 16.85 -5.82
CA ILE A 65 -41.26 17.17 -4.40
C ILE A 65 -42.43 18.00 -3.87
N ALA A 66 -42.97 18.91 -4.69
CA ALA A 66 -44.15 19.70 -4.32
C ALA A 66 -45.39 18.81 -4.09
N ALA A 67 -45.60 17.79 -4.94
CA ALA A 67 -46.71 16.85 -4.82
C ALA A 67 -46.63 15.93 -3.58
N MET A 68 -45.44 15.76 -2.98
CA MET A 68 -45.29 14.99 -1.73
C MET A 68 -45.50 15.84 -0.46
N ARG A 69 -45.66 17.16 -0.60
CA ARG A 69 -45.87 18.09 0.51
C ARG A 69 -47.33 18.57 0.48
N GLY A 70 -48.26 17.63 0.64
CA GLY A 70 -49.66 17.91 0.96
C GLY A 70 -49.79 18.66 2.29
#